data_AF-A0AAW4PD65-F1
#
_entry.id   AF-A0AAW4PD65-F1
#
_cell.length_a   1.000
_cell.length_b   1.000
_cell.length_c   1.000
_cell.angle_alpha   90.00
_cell.angle_beta   90.00
_cell.angle_gamma   90.00
#
_symmetry.space_group_name_H-M   'P 1'
#
loop_
_entity.id
_entity.type
_entity.pdbx_description
1 polymer ?
#
loop_
_entity_poly.entity_id
_entity_poly.type
_entity_poly.pdbx_seq_one_letter_code
_entity_poly.pdbx_strand_id
1 'polypeptide(L)'
;MEEVAAVRRASLAAVEDVEPERLRERIATRLDDASLSPGVLTLVSAGAARERAFDPADGHADHAAGVQLIYEGLRLTRQLARDDPWTTGDRDAADLDILIADILVSRGFYLLARTEAAEAAVEVVRAFGHDQTVQQTTGESLDANLEADICELAAVTGVAAGGSAPTASLREYAAALPDDGLPTSARLVGDDVVEALRTRIHPDQPPGDAEAAADH
;
A
#
# COMPACT_ATOMS: atom_id res chain seq x y z
N MET A 1 10.78 10.08 9.90
CA MET A 1 9.37 9.67 10.10
C MET A 1 9.38 8.22 10.51
N GLU A 2 8.70 7.88 11.61
CA GLU A 2 8.78 6.55 12.22
C GLU A 2 8.02 5.50 11.40
N GLU A 3 6.92 5.89 10.76
CA GLU A 3 6.08 5.10 9.86
C GLU A 3 6.92 4.55 8.71
N VAL A 4 7.67 5.43 8.04
CA VAL A 4 8.58 5.05 6.95
C VAL A 4 9.57 3.98 7.40
N ALA A 5 10.17 4.19 8.57
CA ALA A 5 11.15 3.24 9.12
C ALA A 5 10.48 1.90 9.53
N ALA A 6 9.25 1.94 10.04
CA ALA A 6 8.49 0.75 10.41
C ALA A 6 8.10 -0.08 9.18
N VAL A 7 7.55 0.56 8.14
CA VAL A 7 7.20 -0.12 6.88
C VAL A 7 8.45 -0.72 6.26
N ARG A 8 9.55 0.05 6.14
CA ARG A 8 10.81 -0.46 5.60
C ARG A 8 11.29 -1.71 6.32
N ARG A 9 11.35 -1.67 7.66
CA ARG A 9 11.79 -2.82 8.47
C ARG A 9 10.88 -4.03 8.27
N ALA A 10 9.56 -3.83 8.30
CA ALA A 10 8.60 -4.92 8.15
C ALA A 10 8.64 -5.53 6.75
N SER A 11 8.76 -4.72 5.70
CA SER A 11 8.90 -5.19 4.32
C SER A 11 10.19 -6.00 4.10
N LEU A 12 11.32 -5.57 4.68
CA LEU A 12 12.57 -6.32 4.62
C LEU A 12 12.51 -7.62 5.43
N ALA A 13 11.91 -7.58 6.62
CA ALA A 13 11.73 -8.79 7.45
C ALA A 13 10.86 -9.84 6.75
N ALA A 14 9.82 -9.41 6.02
CA ALA A 14 8.90 -10.29 5.31
C ALA A 14 9.55 -11.10 4.16
N VAL A 15 10.74 -10.70 3.71
CA VAL A 15 11.50 -11.35 2.64
C VAL A 15 12.86 -11.87 3.11
N GLU A 16 13.13 -11.85 4.43
CA GLU A 16 14.43 -12.23 4.99
C GLU A 16 14.77 -13.71 4.74
N ASP A 17 13.75 -14.57 4.70
CA ASP A 17 13.86 -16.01 4.47
C ASP A 17 13.95 -16.41 2.99
N VAL A 18 14.01 -15.44 2.07
CA VAL A 18 14.15 -15.72 0.64
C VAL A 18 15.57 -16.18 0.32
N GLU A 19 15.66 -17.32 -0.35
CA GLU A 19 16.91 -17.88 -0.89
C GLU A 19 16.84 -17.95 -2.41
N PRO A 20 17.97 -17.81 -3.12
CA PRO A 20 19.33 -17.60 -2.60
C PRO A 20 19.60 -16.15 -2.14
N GLU A 21 20.62 -15.94 -1.30
CA GLU A 21 21.09 -14.62 -0.81
C GLU A 21 21.06 -13.52 -1.89
N ARG A 22 21.64 -13.78 -3.06
CA ARG A 22 21.73 -12.79 -4.15
C ARG A 22 20.35 -12.31 -4.63
N LEU A 23 19.35 -13.19 -4.61
CA LEU A 23 17.97 -12.82 -4.94
C LEU A 23 17.40 -11.92 -3.84
N ARG A 24 17.63 -12.28 -2.58
CA ARG A 24 17.23 -11.46 -1.42
C ARG A 24 17.86 -10.08 -1.43
N GLU A 25 19.16 -9.96 -1.72
CA GLU A 25 19.87 -8.67 -1.85
C GLU A 25 19.25 -7.80 -2.95
N ARG A 26 18.86 -8.40 -4.08
CA ARG A 26 18.19 -7.70 -5.18
C ARG A 26 16.80 -7.20 -4.76
N ILE A 27 16.04 -8.02 -4.03
CA ILE A 27 14.75 -7.61 -3.44
C ILE A 27 14.96 -6.45 -2.46
N ALA A 28 15.92 -6.55 -1.55
CA ALA A 28 16.21 -5.52 -0.56
C ALA A 28 16.57 -4.18 -1.22
N THR A 29 17.47 -4.21 -2.22
CA THR A 29 17.83 -3.01 -3.01
C THR A 29 16.60 -2.37 -3.64
N ARG A 30 15.70 -3.19 -4.22
CA ARG A 30 14.46 -2.68 -4.81
C ARG A 30 13.56 -2.01 -3.78
N LEU A 31 13.40 -2.61 -2.60
CA LEU A 31 12.61 -2.04 -1.52
C LEU A 31 13.26 -0.77 -0.93
N ASP A 32 14.59 -0.63 -1.04
CA ASP A 32 15.32 0.58 -0.69
C ASP A 32 14.98 1.78 -1.57
N ASP A 33 14.86 1.55 -2.87
CA ASP A 33 14.50 2.58 -3.86
C ASP A 33 12.99 2.83 -3.98
N ALA A 34 12.16 1.97 -3.37
CA ALA A 34 10.71 2.03 -3.47
C ALA A 34 10.08 3.24 -2.74
N SER A 35 8.96 3.73 -3.28
CA SER A 35 8.08 4.61 -2.55
C SER A 35 7.39 3.83 -1.44
N LEU A 36 7.49 4.28 -0.19
CA LEU A 36 6.87 3.64 0.96
C LEU A 36 5.45 4.15 1.26
N SER A 37 4.88 4.92 0.33
CA SER A 37 3.57 5.55 0.51
C SER A 37 2.41 4.60 0.76
N PRO A 38 2.26 3.45 0.08
CA PRO A 38 1.17 2.52 0.37
C PRO A 38 1.21 2.00 1.81
N GLY A 39 2.38 1.55 2.27
CA GLY A 39 2.53 1.11 3.66
C GLY A 39 2.35 2.24 4.68
N VAL A 40 2.84 3.46 4.38
CA VAL A 40 2.64 4.62 5.27
C VAL A 40 1.16 4.99 5.36
N LEU A 41 0.42 4.98 4.25
CA LEU A 41 -1.02 5.22 4.26
C LEU A 41 -1.75 4.18 5.13
N THR A 42 -1.37 2.90 5.06
CA THR A 42 -1.92 1.87 5.97
C THR A 42 -1.71 2.21 7.45
N LEU A 43 -0.51 2.64 7.83
CA LEU A 43 -0.23 3.01 9.22
C LEU A 43 -0.98 4.27 9.67
N VAL A 44 -1.04 5.28 8.80
CA VAL A 44 -1.77 6.53 9.07
C VAL A 44 -3.27 6.26 9.21
N SER A 45 -3.85 5.44 8.33
CA SER A 45 -5.26 5.05 8.41
C SER A 45 -5.58 4.25 9.67
N ALA A 46 -4.67 3.38 10.13
CA ALA A 46 -4.82 2.68 11.41
C ALA A 46 -4.77 3.64 12.61
N GLY A 47 -3.87 4.62 12.60
CA GLY A 47 -3.81 5.67 13.61
C GLY A 47 -5.06 6.54 13.64
N ALA A 48 -5.56 6.94 12.45
CA ALA A 48 -6.80 7.70 12.30
C ALA A 48 -8.00 6.96 12.90
N ALA A 49 -8.16 5.68 12.62
CA ALA A 49 -9.24 4.84 13.16
C ALA A 49 -9.17 4.65 14.68
N ARG A 50 -7.98 4.80 15.28
CA ARG A 50 -7.77 4.69 16.72
C ARG A 50 -7.73 6.04 17.43
N GLU A 51 -7.95 7.13 16.70
CA GLU A 51 -7.88 8.51 17.18
C GLU A 51 -6.56 8.84 17.92
N ARG A 52 -5.45 8.23 17.49
CA ARG A 52 -4.13 8.44 18.12
C ARG A 52 -3.01 8.31 17.09
N ALA A 53 -1.83 8.83 17.42
CA ALA A 53 -0.66 8.68 16.57
C ALA A 53 -0.28 7.19 16.38
N PHE A 54 0.48 6.92 15.32
CA PHE A 54 1.07 5.61 15.09
C PHE A 54 1.96 5.19 16.27
N ASP A 55 1.84 3.93 16.69
CA ASP A 55 2.76 3.31 17.65
C ASP A 55 3.30 2.00 17.04
N PRO A 56 4.64 1.88 16.86
CA PRO A 56 5.26 0.65 16.36
C PRO A 56 4.88 -0.62 17.15
N ALA A 57 4.48 -0.49 18.42
CA ALA A 57 4.09 -1.63 19.25
C ALA A 57 2.74 -2.25 18.87
N ASP A 58 1.96 -1.58 18.00
CA ASP A 58 0.61 -2.03 17.63
C ASP A 58 0.55 -3.22 16.67
N GLY A 59 1.69 -3.62 16.10
CA GLY A 59 1.76 -4.74 15.16
C GLY A 59 1.12 -4.46 13.79
N HIS A 60 0.74 -3.21 13.49
CA HIS A 60 0.18 -2.84 12.17
C HIS A 60 1.23 -2.79 11.05
N ALA A 61 2.51 -2.86 11.39
CA ALA A 61 3.62 -2.80 10.42
C ALA A 61 3.62 -3.99 9.45
N ASP A 62 3.20 -5.18 9.88
CA ASP A 62 3.14 -6.36 9.02
C ASP A 62 2.03 -6.23 7.96
N HIS A 63 0.88 -5.67 8.33
CA HIS A 63 -0.19 -5.39 7.36
C HIS A 63 0.23 -4.30 6.36
N ALA A 64 0.90 -3.25 6.84
CA ALA A 64 1.46 -2.20 5.99
C ALA A 64 2.52 -2.75 5.02
N ALA A 65 3.38 -3.65 5.49
CA ALA A 65 4.32 -4.38 4.63
C ALA A 65 3.56 -5.24 3.61
N GLY A 66 2.47 -5.89 4.00
CA GLY A 66 1.60 -6.64 3.11
C GLY A 66 1.17 -5.84 1.88
N VAL A 67 0.57 -4.67 2.11
CA VAL A 67 0.13 -3.75 1.05
C VAL A 67 1.32 -3.24 0.22
N GLN A 68 2.42 -2.85 0.89
CA GLN A 68 3.63 -2.36 0.24
C GLN A 68 4.22 -3.38 -0.75
N LEU A 69 4.30 -4.65 -0.36
CA LEU A 69 4.88 -5.71 -1.18
C LEU A 69 3.97 -6.04 -2.39
N ILE A 70 2.63 -6.04 -2.20
CA ILE A 70 1.69 -6.18 -3.32
C ILE A 70 1.93 -5.07 -4.35
N TYR A 71 1.99 -3.82 -3.91
CA TYR A 71 2.23 -2.69 -4.80
C TYR A 71 3.54 -2.83 -5.59
N GLU A 72 4.66 -3.08 -4.90
CA GLU A 72 5.97 -3.13 -5.55
C GLU A 72 6.10 -4.29 -6.54
N GLY A 73 5.43 -5.42 -6.24
CA GLY A 73 5.33 -6.55 -7.16
C GLY A 73 4.51 -6.21 -8.40
N LEU A 74 3.28 -5.68 -8.24
CA LEU A 74 2.43 -5.32 -9.39
C LEU A 74 3.03 -4.19 -10.23
N ARG A 75 3.66 -3.21 -9.60
CA ARG A 75 4.40 -2.14 -10.28
C ARG A 75 5.56 -2.70 -11.11
N LEU A 76 6.27 -3.71 -10.60
CA LEU A 76 7.33 -4.40 -11.35
C LEU A 76 6.74 -5.16 -12.55
N THR A 77 5.67 -5.92 -12.35
CA THR A 77 4.99 -6.64 -13.42
C THR A 77 4.55 -5.69 -14.53
N ARG A 78 3.97 -4.54 -14.17
CA ARG A 78 3.58 -3.48 -15.11
C ARG A 78 4.77 -2.93 -15.89
N GLN A 79 5.89 -2.67 -15.21
CA GLN A 79 7.11 -2.21 -15.86
C GLN A 79 7.64 -3.24 -16.87
N LEU A 80 7.73 -4.52 -16.46
CA LEU A 80 8.20 -5.60 -17.32
C LEU A 80 7.30 -5.79 -18.55
N ALA A 81 5.99 -5.68 -18.38
CA ALA A 81 5.03 -5.77 -19.48
C ALA A 81 5.16 -4.62 -20.50
N ARG A 82 5.49 -3.41 -20.04
CA ARG A 82 5.68 -2.24 -20.91
C ARG A 82 7.03 -2.22 -21.61
N ASP A 83 8.10 -2.45 -20.86
CA ASP A 83 9.46 -2.36 -21.37
C ASP A 83 9.82 -3.56 -22.26
N ASP A 84 9.14 -4.69 -22.05
CA ASP A 84 9.37 -5.98 -22.72
C ASP A 84 10.87 -6.29 -22.90
N PRO A 85 11.63 -6.37 -21.79
CA PRO A 85 13.07 -6.59 -21.82
C PRO A 85 13.46 -7.94 -22.42
N TRP A 86 12.54 -8.89 -22.54
CA TRP A 86 12.81 -10.17 -23.19
C TRP A 86 13.01 -10.03 -24.70
N THR A 87 12.42 -9.02 -25.34
CA THR A 87 12.60 -8.76 -26.77
C THR A 87 13.68 -7.73 -27.03
N THR A 88 13.84 -6.74 -26.15
CA THR A 88 14.68 -5.56 -26.40
C THR A 88 15.86 -5.38 -25.45
N GLY A 89 15.96 -6.16 -24.38
CA GLY A 89 16.87 -5.91 -23.26
C GLY A 89 17.57 -7.14 -22.70
N ASP A 90 17.88 -7.07 -21.41
CA ASP A 90 18.55 -8.12 -20.65
C ASP A 90 17.54 -9.16 -20.15
N ARG A 91 17.50 -10.32 -20.81
CA ARG A 91 16.60 -11.43 -20.51
C ARG A 91 16.85 -12.04 -19.13
N ASP A 92 18.10 -12.21 -18.75
CA ASP A 92 18.44 -12.86 -17.48
C ASP A 92 18.03 -11.97 -16.30
N ALA A 93 18.20 -10.65 -16.45
CA ALA A 93 17.71 -9.69 -15.47
C ALA A 93 16.18 -9.69 -15.41
N ALA A 94 15.50 -9.75 -16.55
CA ALA A 94 14.04 -9.80 -16.62
C ALA A 94 13.45 -11.06 -15.98
N ASP A 95 14.08 -12.23 -16.21
CA ASP A 95 13.71 -13.51 -15.60
C ASP A 95 13.83 -13.47 -14.07
N LEU A 96 14.82 -12.76 -13.54
CA LEU A 96 14.93 -12.55 -12.08
C LEU A 96 13.88 -11.55 -11.58
N ASP A 97 13.63 -10.48 -12.33
CA ASP A 97 12.69 -9.44 -11.91
C ASP A 97 11.24 -9.94 -11.89
N ILE A 98 10.84 -10.83 -12.80
CA ILE A 98 9.51 -11.45 -12.74
C ILE A 98 9.37 -12.35 -11.51
N LEU A 99 10.41 -13.11 -11.14
CA LEU A 99 10.40 -13.91 -9.91
C LEU A 99 10.32 -13.04 -8.66
N ILE A 100 11.00 -11.89 -8.66
CA ILE A 100 10.90 -10.91 -7.58
C ILE A 100 9.46 -10.38 -7.48
N ALA A 101 8.84 -10.03 -8.60
CA ALA A 101 7.46 -9.55 -8.61
C ALA A 101 6.52 -10.58 -7.97
N ASP A 102 6.62 -11.84 -8.37
CA ASP A 102 5.80 -12.94 -7.83
C ASP A 102 6.03 -13.16 -6.34
N ILE A 103 7.28 -13.11 -5.87
CA ILE A 103 7.63 -13.23 -4.45
C ILE A 103 6.99 -12.09 -3.65
N LEU A 104 7.13 -10.85 -4.12
CA LEU A 104 6.60 -9.67 -3.44
C LEU A 104 5.07 -9.73 -3.31
N VAL A 105 4.36 -10.02 -4.41
CA VAL A 105 2.90 -10.17 -4.38
C VAL A 105 2.48 -11.31 -3.44
N SER A 106 3.15 -12.47 -3.52
CA SER A 106 2.83 -13.64 -2.70
C SER A 106 3.06 -13.40 -1.21
N ARG A 107 4.19 -12.76 -0.84
CA ARG A 107 4.48 -12.37 0.55
C ARG A 107 3.50 -11.33 1.06
N GLY A 108 3.13 -10.39 0.20
CA GLY A 108 2.11 -9.40 0.51
C GLY A 108 0.75 -10.04 0.85
N PHE A 109 0.29 -10.98 0.01
CA PHE A 109 -0.91 -11.77 0.30
C PHE A 109 -0.78 -12.60 1.57
N TYR A 110 0.37 -13.24 1.80
CA TYR A 110 0.59 -14.04 2.99
C TYR A 110 0.39 -13.22 4.27
N LEU A 111 0.90 -11.98 4.31
CA LEU A 111 0.73 -11.07 5.43
C LEU A 111 -0.73 -10.62 5.63
N LEU A 112 -1.50 -10.50 4.55
CA LEU A 112 -2.91 -10.06 4.60
C LEU A 112 -3.92 -11.21 4.71
N ALA A 113 -3.53 -12.46 4.47
CA ALA A 113 -4.43 -13.60 4.28
C ALA A 113 -5.38 -13.88 5.45
N ARG A 114 -5.00 -13.48 6.67
CA ARG A 114 -5.81 -13.67 7.89
C ARG A 114 -6.40 -12.36 8.42
N THR A 115 -6.57 -11.39 7.54
CA THR A 115 -7.12 -10.07 7.84
C THR A 115 -8.39 -9.83 7.03
N GLU A 116 -9.16 -8.82 7.42
CA GLU A 116 -10.33 -8.37 6.66
C GLU A 116 -9.97 -7.78 5.28
N ALA A 117 -8.70 -7.49 5.03
CA ALA A 117 -8.20 -6.97 3.77
C ALA A 117 -7.89 -8.05 2.72
N ALA A 118 -7.97 -9.34 3.07
CA ALA A 118 -7.59 -10.43 2.15
C ALA A 118 -8.40 -10.40 0.85
N GLU A 119 -9.71 -10.19 0.92
CA GLU A 119 -10.58 -10.12 -0.25
C GLU A 119 -10.29 -8.85 -1.08
N ALA A 120 -10.11 -7.70 -0.44
CA ALA A 120 -9.74 -6.47 -1.11
C ALA A 120 -8.40 -6.60 -1.86
N ALA A 121 -7.41 -7.27 -1.28
CA ALA A 121 -6.13 -7.53 -1.93
C ALA A 121 -6.28 -8.39 -3.20
N VAL A 122 -7.18 -9.38 -3.19
CA VAL A 122 -7.47 -10.19 -4.37
C VAL A 122 -8.12 -9.36 -5.47
N GLU A 123 -9.04 -8.48 -5.11
CA GLU A 123 -9.68 -7.58 -6.07
C GLU A 123 -8.68 -6.63 -6.74
N VAL A 124 -7.70 -6.08 -6.01
CA VAL A 124 -6.62 -5.26 -6.61
C VAL A 124 -5.87 -6.02 -7.70
N VAL A 125 -5.52 -7.30 -7.47
CA VAL A 125 -4.80 -8.10 -8.47
C VAL A 125 -5.68 -8.45 -9.67
N ARG A 126 -6.98 -8.69 -9.44
CA ARG A 126 -7.96 -8.93 -10.52
C ARG A 126 -8.13 -7.68 -11.40
N ALA A 127 -8.33 -6.52 -10.77
CA ALA A 127 -8.44 -5.24 -11.45
C ALA A 127 -7.17 -4.93 -12.25
N PHE A 128 -6.00 -5.09 -11.62
CA PHE A 128 -4.71 -4.95 -12.30
C PHE A 128 -4.60 -5.85 -13.54
N GLY A 129 -4.90 -7.14 -13.41
CA GLY A 129 -4.83 -8.07 -14.54
C GLY A 129 -5.81 -7.73 -15.66
N HIS A 130 -7.02 -7.25 -15.32
CA HIS A 130 -7.99 -6.74 -16.28
C HIS A 130 -7.43 -5.53 -17.03
N ASP A 131 -6.88 -4.55 -16.31
CA ASP A 131 -6.34 -3.33 -16.88
C ASP A 131 -5.16 -3.61 -17.82
N GLN A 132 -4.26 -4.53 -17.44
CA GLN A 132 -3.17 -4.96 -18.32
C GLN A 132 -3.70 -5.63 -19.60
N THR A 133 -4.78 -6.41 -19.50
CA THR A 133 -5.43 -7.04 -20.66
C THR A 133 -6.08 -6.01 -21.59
N VAL A 134 -6.75 -4.99 -21.02
CA VAL A 134 -7.32 -3.89 -21.77
C VAL A 134 -6.22 -3.12 -22.49
N GLN A 135 -5.17 -2.71 -21.79
CA GLN A 135 -4.03 -2.01 -22.38
C GLN A 135 -3.40 -2.79 -23.55
N GLN A 136 -3.21 -4.10 -23.40
CA GLN A 136 -2.67 -4.95 -24.46
C GLN A 136 -3.61 -5.04 -25.68
N THR A 137 -4.93 -5.04 -25.47
CA THR A 137 -5.93 -5.28 -26.53
C THR A 137 -6.33 -4.00 -27.25
N THR A 138 -6.46 -2.89 -26.51
CA THR A 138 -7.01 -1.61 -27.02
C THR A 138 -5.94 -0.51 -27.13
N GLY A 139 -4.81 -0.64 -26.45
CA GLY A 139 -3.79 0.40 -26.33
C GLY A 139 -4.14 1.52 -25.35
N GLU A 140 -5.27 1.43 -24.65
CA GLU A 140 -5.68 2.39 -23.63
C GLU A 140 -4.85 2.20 -22.35
N SER A 141 -4.18 3.25 -21.88
CA SER A 141 -3.46 3.22 -20.61
C SER A 141 -4.43 3.48 -19.47
N LEU A 142 -4.58 2.49 -18.60
CA LEU A 142 -5.34 2.55 -17.34
C LEU A 142 -4.40 2.57 -16.14
N ASP A 143 -3.20 3.12 -16.34
CA ASP A 143 -2.10 2.89 -15.42
C ASP A 143 -2.33 3.50 -14.04
N ALA A 144 -3.04 4.64 -13.97
CA ALA A 144 -3.36 5.30 -12.70
C ALA A 144 -4.30 4.47 -11.79
N ASN A 145 -5.00 3.47 -12.34
CA ASN A 145 -5.92 2.63 -11.56
C ASN A 145 -5.19 1.82 -10.49
N LEU A 146 -3.99 1.31 -10.77
CA LEU A 146 -3.21 0.57 -9.76
C LEU A 146 -2.92 1.42 -8.53
N GLU A 147 -2.54 2.69 -8.74
CA GLU A 147 -2.28 3.63 -7.65
C GLU A 147 -3.55 3.99 -6.87
N ALA A 148 -4.72 4.06 -7.53
CA ALA A 148 -6.00 4.26 -6.87
C ALA A 148 -6.40 3.05 -6.02
N ASP A 149 -6.37 1.86 -6.63
CA ASP A 149 -6.71 0.58 -6.01
C ASP A 149 -5.82 0.28 -4.81
N ILE A 150 -4.52 0.56 -4.92
CA ILE A 150 -3.59 0.32 -3.80
C ILE A 150 -3.80 1.31 -2.65
N CYS A 151 -4.14 2.58 -2.94
CA CYS A 151 -4.46 3.54 -1.90
C CYS A 151 -5.76 3.16 -1.17
N GLU A 152 -6.78 2.68 -1.91
CA GLU A 152 -7.98 2.11 -1.30
C GLU A 152 -7.63 0.90 -0.42
N LEU A 153 -6.87 -0.07 -0.93
CA LEU A 153 -6.43 -1.24 -0.17
C LEU A 153 -5.68 -0.83 1.09
N ALA A 154 -4.77 0.15 0.99
CA ALA A 154 -4.00 0.66 2.11
C ALA A 154 -4.90 1.22 3.21
N ALA A 155 -5.86 2.07 2.84
CA ALA A 155 -6.80 2.68 3.78
C ALA A 155 -7.71 1.65 4.44
N VAL A 156 -8.28 0.73 3.65
CA VAL A 156 -9.12 -0.38 4.12
C VAL A 156 -8.37 -1.26 5.11
N THR A 157 -7.14 -1.65 4.76
CA THR A 157 -6.28 -2.47 5.60
C THR A 157 -5.96 -1.76 6.92
N GLY A 158 -5.62 -0.47 6.85
CA GLY A 158 -5.29 0.33 8.02
C GLY A 158 -6.47 0.49 8.97
N VAL A 159 -7.63 0.90 8.45
CA VAL A 159 -8.84 1.13 9.25
C VAL A 159 -9.34 -0.16 9.91
N ALA A 160 -9.35 -1.28 9.18
CA ALA A 160 -9.65 -2.59 9.74
C ALA A 160 -8.68 -3.00 10.85
N ALA A 161 -7.37 -2.81 10.63
CA ALA A 161 -6.35 -3.07 11.65
C ALA A 161 -6.51 -2.17 12.90
N GLY A 162 -7.00 -0.93 12.70
CA GLY A 162 -7.36 0.01 13.75
C GLY A 162 -8.65 -0.33 14.51
N GLY A 163 -9.36 -1.41 14.11
CA GLY A 163 -10.58 -1.88 14.78
C GLY A 163 -11.87 -1.20 14.32
N SER A 164 -11.84 -0.50 13.18
CA SER A 164 -13.00 0.15 12.59
C SER A 164 -13.38 -0.48 11.26
N ALA A 165 -14.66 -0.42 10.89
CA ALA A 165 -15.13 -0.90 9.60
C ALA A 165 -14.84 0.16 8.50
N PRO A 166 -14.25 -0.21 7.35
CA PRO A 166 -14.05 0.71 6.25
C PRO A 166 -15.38 1.21 5.66
N THR A 167 -15.54 2.53 5.54
CA THR A 167 -16.73 3.17 4.96
C THR A 167 -16.60 3.38 3.45
N ALA A 168 -17.71 3.59 2.74
CA ALA A 168 -17.69 3.92 1.32
C ALA A 168 -16.96 5.26 1.04
N SER A 169 -17.24 6.29 1.85
CA SER A 169 -16.60 7.60 1.69
C SER A 169 -15.09 7.57 1.95
N LEU A 170 -14.61 6.69 2.83
CA LEU A 170 -13.19 6.44 3.03
C LEU A 170 -12.56 5.85 1.76
N ARG A 171 -13.19 4.83 1.17
CA ARG A 171 -12.71 4.17 -0.05
C ARG A 171 -12.61 5.17 -1.21
N GLU A 172 -13.67 5.93 -1.45
CA GLU A 172 -13.70 6.98 -2.49
C GLU A 172 -12.60 8.01 -2.29
N TYR A 173 -12.38 8.46 -1.06
CA TYR A 173 -11.31 9.41 -0.76
C TYR A 173 -9.92 8.82 -0.99
N ALA A 174 -9.68 7.60 -0.52
CA ALA A 174 -8.40 6.93 -0.66
C ALA A 174 -8.06 6.68 -2.14
N ALA A 175 -9.02 6.21 -2.93
CA ALA A 175 -8.87 6.01 -4.37
C ALA A 175 -8.57 7.32 -5.13
N ALA A 176 -9.00 8.47 -4.59
CA ALA A 176 -8.74 9.80 -5.15
C ALA A 176 -7.45 10.47 -4.64
N LEU A 177 -6.69 9.84 -3.73
CA LEU A 177 -5.44 10.40 -3.22
C LEU A 177 -4.31 10.52 -4.27
N PRO A 178 -4.12 9.54 -5.17
CA PRO A 178 -3.14 9.66 -6.24
C PRO A 178 -3.45 10.85 -7.14
N ASP A 179 -2.41 11.60 -7.49
CA ASP A 179 -2.48 12.72 -8.43
C ASP A 179 -1.21 12.67 -9.29
N ASP A 180 -1.33 12.06 -10.47
CA ASP A 180 -0.20 11.68 -11.35
C ASP A 180 0.87 10.83 -10.63
N GLY A 181 0.42 9.91 -9.76
CA GLY A 181 1.25 9.00 -8.99
C GLY A 181 0.88 8.97 -7.51
N LEU A 182 1.63 8.18 -6.74
CA LEU A 182 1.38 8.05 -5.30
C LEU A 182 1.70 9.35 -4.56
N PRO A 183 0.90 9.73 -3.55
CA PRO A 183 1.23 10.84 -2.67
C PRO A 183 2.55 10.57 -1.93
N THR A 184 3.30 11.60 -1.57
CA THR A 184 4.54 11.41 -0.79
C THR A 184 4.22 11.00 0.64
N SER A 185 5.13 10.24 1.28
CA SER A 185 4.96 9.88 2.70
C SER A 185 4.84 11.10 3.61
N ALA A 186 5.48 12.22 3.27
CA ALA A 186 5.38 13.47 4.02
C ALA A 186 3.98 14.11 3.93
N ARG A 187 3.32 14.04 2.76
CA ARG A 187 1.92 14.47 2.61
C ARG A 187 0.97 13.58 3.40
N LEU A 188 1.20 12.26 3.37
CA LEU A 188 0.33 11.29 4.02
C LEU A 188 0.28 11.42 5.55
N VAL A 189 1.40 11.81 6.18
CA VAL A 189 1.44 12.06 7.63
C VAL A 189 0.99 13.48 8.00
N GLY A 190 0.61 14.31 7.03
CA GLY A 190 0.13 15.65 7.25
C GLY A 190 -1.26 15.67 7.89
N ASP A 191 -1.52 16.68 8.72
CA ASP A 191 -2.79 16.84 9.44
C ASP A 191 -4.00 16.88 8.50
N ASP A 192 -3.85 17.43 7.29
CA ASP A 192 -4.91 17.50 6.29
C ASP A 192 -5.41 16.11 5.86
N VAL A 193 -4.49 15.18 5.61
CA VAL A 193 -4.83 13.80 5.23
C VAL A 193 -5.36 13.04 6.44
N VAL A 194 -4.72 13.19 7.60
CA VAL A 194 -5.14 12.50 8.83
C VAL A 194 -6.56 12.89 9.23
N GLU A 195 -6.88 14.18 9.24
CA GLU A 195 -8.22 14.69 9.57
C GLU A 195 -9.26 14.27 8.52
N ALA A 196 -8.89 14.28 7.24
CA ALA A 196 -9.76 13.82 6.17
C ALA A 196 -10.10 12.32 6.30
N LEU A 197 -9.15 11.49 6.73
CA LEU A 197 -9.35 10.08 7.04
C LEU A 197 -10.28 9.93 8.25
N ARG A 198 -9.99 10.58 9.38
CA ARG A 198 -10.80 10.52 10.61
C ARG A 198 -12.27 10.85 10.34
N THR A 199 -12.51 11.95 9.64
CA THR A 199 -13.87 12.42 9.29
C THR A 199 -14.66 11.36 8.50
N ARG A 200 -13.98 10.57 7.66
CA ARG A 200 -14.63 9.57 6.79
C ARG A 200 -14.77 8.21 7.44
N ILE A 201 -13.94 7.89 8.43
CA ILE A 201 -14.06 6.68 9.25
C ILE A 201 -15.28 6.81 10.17
N HIS A 202 -15.49 8.00 10.74
CA HIS A 202 -16.58 8.28 11.69
C HIS A 202 -17.50 9.41 11.20
N PRO A 203 -18.27 9.21 10.11
CA PRO A 203 -19.08 10.28 9.49
C PRO A 203 -20.21 10.80 10.40
N ASP A 204 -20.62 10.00 11.40
CA ASP A 204 -21.71 10.32 12.32
C ASP A 204 -21.24 10.91 13.66
N GLN A 205 -19.93 11.03 13.89
CA GLN A 205 -19.39 11.68 15.09
C GLN A 205 -19.39 13.20 14.88
N PRO A 206 -20.09 14.01 15.71
CA PRO A 206 -19.97 15.46 15.63
C PRO A 206 -18.49 15.85 15.85
N PRO A 207 -17.99 16.91 15.18
CA PRO A 207 -16.63 17.38 15.40
C PRO A 207 -16.46 17.63 16.90
N GLY A 208 -15.52 16.93 17.53
CA GLY A 208 -15.32 16.99 18.96
C GLY A 208 -15.07 18.42 19.39
N ASP A 209 -15.88 18.92 20.33
CA ASP A 209 -15.71 20.23 20.94
C ASP A 209 -14.34 20.28 21.63
N ALA A 210 -13.34 20.80 20.93
CA ALA A 210 -12.17 21.36 21.56
C ALA A 210 -12.60 22.69 22.22
N GLU A 211 -12.35 22.81 23.52
CA GLU A 211 -12.56 24.00 24.38
C GLU A 211 -13.96 24.20 25.01
N ALA A 212 -14.16 23.55 26.17
CA ALA A 212 -14.88 24.18 27.30
C ALA A 212 -14.44 23.56 28.65
N ALA A 213 -13.13 23.60 28.93
CA ALA A 213 -12.58 23.36 30.26
C ALA A 213 -11.72 24.56 30.68
N ALA A 214 -12.31 25.74 30.62
CA ALA A 214 -11.81 26.95 31.27
C ALA A 214 -13.02 27.77 31.73
N ASP A 215 -13.47 27.49 32.95
CA ASP A 215 -13.70 28.55 33.92
C ASP A 215 -13.88 27.92 35.30
N HIS A 216 -12.94 28.26 36.18
CA HIS A 216 -12.90 27.93 37.58
C HIS A 216 -12.99 29.22 38.39
#